data_AF-A0A832ZJS7-F1
#
_entry.id   AF-A0A832ZJS7-F1
#
_cell.length_a   1.000
_cell.length_b   1.000
_cell.length_c   1.000
_cell.angle_alpha   90.00
_cell.angle_beta   90.00
_cell.angle_gamma   90.00
#
_symmetry.space_group_name_H-M   'P 1'
#
loop_
_entity.id
_entity.type
_entity.pdbx_description
1 polymer ?
#
loop_
_entity_poly.entity_id
_entity_poly.type
_entity_poly.pdbx_seq_one_letter_code
_entity_poly.pdbx_strand_id
1 'polypeptide(L)'
;MKGKAIGYALWLGAGFGLGEAALVVLDQVLSIVAGVEFRLDVGLLSIYERLMAILYHVLSSALLCYFYARGKGARVYMVIATIHSLVNYQAILLMRVFGLNLLALIPVYSTITVVNLSMFIVCWRRMSPWLKADMYSTA
;
A
#
# COMPACT_ATOMS: atom_id res chain seq x y z
N MET A 1 11.61 14.88 -20.06
CA MET A 1 11.79 13.55 -19.39
C MET A 1 11.04 13.38 -18.07
N LYS A 2 10.47 14.43 -17.44
CA LYS A 2 9.82 14.30 -16.11
C LYS A 2 8.50 13.51 -16.11
N GLY A 3 7.81 13.40 -17.24
CA GLY A 3 6.49 12.77 -17.32
C GLY A 3 6.40 11.27 -17.44
N LYS A 4 7.22 10.71 -18.33
CA LYS A 4 7.33 9.26 -18.43
C LYS A 4 7.67 8.64 -17.06
N ALA A 5 8.48 9.34 -16.25
CA ALA A 5 8.92 8.88 -14.94
C ALA A 5 7.78 8.67 -13.92
N ILE A 6 6.73 9.51 -13.90
CA ILE A 6 5.63 9.31 -12.95
C ILE A 6 4.68 8.21 -13.38
N GLY A 7 4.40 8.10 -14.68
CA GLY A 7 3.64 6.98 -15.22
C GLY A 7 4.31 5.64 -14.88
N TYR A 8 5.63 5.53 -15.09
CA TYR A 8 6.39 4.35 -14.68
C TYR A 8 6.32 4.09 -13.18
N ALA A 9 6.43 5.12 -12.34
CA ALA A 9 6.35 4.95 -10.89
C ALA A 9 4.97 4.47 -10.43
N LEU A 10 3.88 4.97 -11.02
CA LEU A 10 2.53 4.50 -10.73
C LEU A 10 2.35 3.03 -11.11
N TRP A 11 2.80 2.64 -12.30
CA TRP A 11 2.75 1.24 -12.76
C TRP A 11 3.64 0.32 -11.94
N LEU A 12 4.83 0.76 -11.55
CA LEU A 12 5.73 0.02 -10.66
C LEU A 12 5.03 -0.27 -9.33
N GLY A 13 4.43 0.76 -8.72
CA GLY A 13 3.67 0.62 -7.48
C GLY A 13 2.46 -0.30 -7.62
N ALA A 14 1.71 -0.18 -8.71
CA ALA A 14 0.58 -1.07 -8.99
C ALA A 14 1.03 -2.53 -9.13
N GLY A 15 2.15 -2.78 -9.82
CA GLY A 15 2.73 -4.11 -9.97
C GLY A 15 3.16 -4.72 -8.64
N PHE A 16 3.85 -3.95 -7.78
CA PHE A 16 4.21 -4.41 -6.43
C PHE A 16 2.97 -4.75 -5.59
N GLY A 17 1.99 -3.86 -5.55
CA GLY A 17 0.77 -4.09 -4.78
C GLY A 17 -0.08 -5.24 -5.30
N LEU A 18 -0.14 -5.45 -6.62
CA LEU A 18 -0.78 -6.64 -7.21
C LEU A 18 -0.03 -7.92 -6.85
N GLY A 19 1.31 -7.89 -6.86
CA GLY A 19 2.14 -9.01 -6.44
C GLY A 19 1.86 -9.43 -4.99
N GLU A 20 1.85 -8.48 -4.06
CA GLU A 20 1.49 -8.75 -2.66
C GLU A 20 0.05 -9.25 -2.52
N ALA A 21 -0.90 -8.61 -3.21
CA ALA A 21 -2.29 -9.04 -3.19
C ALA A 21 -2.47 -10.47 -3.71
N ALA A 22 -1.72 -10.87 -4.73
CA ALA A 22 -1.72 -12.22 -5.28
C ALA A 22 -1.14 -13.25 -4.28
N LEU A 23 -0.09 -12.89 -3.54
CA LEU A 23 0.46 -13.76 -2.49
C LEU A 23 -0.54 -14.00 -1.35
N VAL A 24 -1.31 -12.98 -0.95
CA VAL A 24 -2.37 -13.13 0.04
C VAL A 24 -3.49 -14.07 -0.46
N VAL A 25 -3.87 -13.96 -1.74
CA VAL A 25 -4.84 -14.89 -2.34
C VAL A 25 -4.29 -16.31 -2.36
N LEU A 26 -3.03 -16.48 -2.71
CA LEU A 26 -2.38 -17.79 -2.72
C LEU A 26 -2.38 -18.40 -1.31
N ASP A 27 -2.02 -17.65 -0.28
CA ASP A 27 -2.05 -18.08 1.12
C ASP A 27 -3.47 -18.51 1.56
N GLN A 28 -4.48 -17.74 1.15
CA GLN A 28 -5.89 -18.06 1.42
C GLN A 28 -6.34 -19.35 0.72
N VAL A 29 -5.95 -19.57 -0.55
CA VAL A 29 -6.23 -20.81 -1.28
C VAL A 29 -5.55 -22.00 -0.61
N LEU A 30 -4.28 -21.87 -0.24
CA LEU A 30 -3.54 -22.93 0.46
C LEU A 30 -4.16 -23.27 1.81
N SER A 31 -4.64 -22.26 2.55
CA SER A 31 -5.35 -22.45 3.82
C SER A 31 -6.65 -23.24 3.64
N ILE A 32 -7.45 -22.91 2.62
CA ILE A 32 -8.69 -23.65 2.31
C ILE A 32 -8.39 -25.11 1.94
N VAL A 33 -7.38 -25.34 1.10
CA VAL A 33 -6.96 -26.70 0.70
C VAL A 33 -6.46 -27.50 1.90
N ALA A 34 -5.82 -26.84 2.88
CA ALA A 34 -5.40 -27.44 4.14
C ALA A 34 -6.56 -27.70 5.13
N GLY A 35 -7.81 -27.39 4.76
CA GLY A 35 -8.99 -27.62 5.59
C GLY A 35 -9.28 -26.51 6.61
N VAL A 36 -8.65 -25.33 6.48
CA VAL A 36 -8.97 -24.16 7.32
C VAL A 36 -10.33 -23.60 6.90
N GLU A 37 -11.22 -23.42 7.87
CA GLU A 37 -12.57 -22.89 7.63
C GLU A 37 -12.51 -21.47 7.04
N PHE A 38 -13.19 -21.27 5.92
CA PHE A 38 -13.31 -19.97 5.28
C PHE A 38 -14.51 -19.20 5.84
N ARG A 39 -14.22 -18.12 6.58
CA ARG A 39 -15.26 -17.21 7.06
C ARG A 39 -15.44 -16.02 6.12
N LEU A 40 -16.69 -15.68 5.80
CA LEU A 40 -17.04 -14.61 4.86
C LEU A 40 -16.49 -13.23 5.30
N ASP A 41 -16.56 -12.94 6.60
CA ASP A 41 -16.07 -11.70 7.18
C ASP A 41 -14.55 -11.53 7.01
N VAL A 42 -13.79 -12.60 7.21
CA VAL A 42 -12.35 -12.65 6.92
C VAL A 42 -12.09 -12.48 5.42
N GLY A 43 -12.93 -13.07 4.57
CA GLY A 43 -12.87 -12.87 3.12
C GLY A 43 -13.04 -11.42 2.68
N LEU A 44 -14.02 -10.69 3.26
CA LEU A 44 -14.26 -9.27 2.98
C LEU A 44 -13.10 -8.39 3.46
N LEU A 45 -12.56 -8.66 4.65
CA LEU A 45 -11.38 -7.97 5.16
C LEU A 45 -10.15 -8.22 4.28
N SER A 46 -10.01 -9.43 3.77
CA SER A 46 -8.95 -9.79 2.82
C SER A 46 -9.07 -9.02 1.50
N ILE A 47 -10.29 -8.78 0.98
CA ILE A 47 -10.51 -7.90 -0.19
C ILE A 47 -10.06 -6.47 0.11
N TYR A 48 -10.49 -5.95 1.26
CA TYR A 48 -10.14 -4.59 1.68
C TYR A 48 -8.62 -4.40 1.79
N GLU A 49 -7.93 -5.36 2.41
CA GLU A 49 -6.48 -5.35 2.56
C GLU A 49 -5.75 -5.28 1.22
N ARG A 50 -6.20 -6.06 0.23
CA ARG A 50 -5.62 -6.05 -1.11
C ARG A 50 -5.77 -4.70 -1.81
N LEU A 51 -6.95 -4.10 -1.74
CA LEU A 51 -7.16 -2.76 -2.31
C LEU A 51 -6.27 -1.72 -1.63
N MET A 52 -6.11 -1.82 -0.31
CA MET A 52 -5.23 -0.94 0.46
C MET A 52 -3.74 -1.17 0.19
N ALA A 53 -3.31 -2.41 -0.03
CA ALA A 53 -1.93 -2.73 -0.41
C ALA A 53 -1.60 -2.14 -1.79
N ILE A 54 -2.49 -2.33 -2.78
CA ILE A 54 -2.33 -1.73 -4.11
C ILE A 54 -2.26 -0.20 -4.01
N LEU A 55 -3.18 0.41 -3.27
CA LEU A 55 -3.18 1.85 -3.06
C LEU A 55 -1.89 2.34 -2.39
N TYR A 56 -1.43 1.64 -1.36
CA TYR A 56 -0.20 1.98 -0.62
C TYR A 56 1.01 1.99 -1.55
N HIS A 57 1.18 0.94 -2.36
CA HIS A 57 2.34 0.81 -3.25
C HIS A 57 2.31 1.81 -4.41
N VAL A 58 1.13 2.12 -4.95
CA VAL A 58 0.97 3.19 -5.96
C VAL A 58 1.36 4.54 -5.36
N LEU A 59 0.84 4.88 -4.19
CA LEU A 59 1.13 6.16 -3.52
C LEU A 59 2.60 6.25 -3.09
N SER A 60 3.18 5.18 -2.54
CA SER A 60 4.57 5.16 -2.09
C SER A 60 5.55 5.33 -3.24
N SER A 61 5.32 4.64 -4.35
CA SER A 61 6.14 4.74 -5.56
C SER A 61 6.06 6.13 -6.18
N ALA A 62 4.85 6.71 -6.23
CA ALA A 62 4.63 8.07 -6.69
C ALA A 62 5.38 9.10 -5.83
N LEU A 63 5.26 9.02 -4.49
CA LEU A 63 5.98 9.90 -3.57
C LEU A 63 7.48 9.74 -3.69
N LEU A 64 7.97 8.50 -3.76
CA LEU A 64 9.38 8.23 -3.90
C LEU A 64 9.93 8.85 -5.18
N CYS A 65 9.24 8.67 -6.32
CA CYS A 65 9.60 9.29 -7.60
C CYS A 65 9.65 10.83 -7.48
N TYR A 66 8.60 11.43 -6.91
CA TYR A 66 8.49 12.88 -6.74
C TYR A 66 9.65 13.46 -5.90
N PHE A 67 10.00 12.82 -4.79
CA PHE A 67 11.07 13.30 -3.91
C PHE A 67 12.47 12.91 -4.40
N TYR A 68 12.61 11.79 -5.11
CA TYR A 68 13.85 11.40 -5.78
C TYR A 68 14.26 12.45 -6.81
N ALA A 69 13.31 12.91 -7.63
CA ALA A 69 13.53 13.99 -8.60
C ALA A 69 13.92 15.34 -7.97
N ARG A 70 13.85 15.46 -6.63
CA ARG A 70 14.20 16.65 -5.84
C ARG A 70 15.39 16.41 -4.91
N GLY A 71 16.16 15.34 -5.12
CA GLY A 71 17.36 15.01 -4.33
C GLY A 71 17.06 14.52 -2.91
N LYS A 72 15.80 14.18 -2.59
CA LYS A 72 15.37 13.72 -1.24
C LYS A 72 14.97 12.24 -1.22
N GLY A 73 15.28 11.49 -2.28
CA GLY A 73 14.84 10.11 -2.48
C GLY A 73 15.21 9.16 -1.33
N ALA A 74 16.49 9.15 -0.91
CA ALA A 74 16.96 8.24 0.15
C ALA A 74 16.24 8.47 1.49
N ARG A 75 16.03 9.73 1.91
CA ARG A 75 15.32 10.05 3.15
C ARG A 75 13.86 9.59 3.09
N VAL A 76 13.19 9.85 1.97
CA VAL A 76 11.79 9.44 1.79
C VAL A 76 11.65 7.93 1.69
N TYR A 77 12.57 7.25 1.01
CA TYR A 77 12.65 5.80 0.97
C TYR A 77 12.73 5.21 2.37
N MET A 78 13.65 5.69 3.21
CA MET A 78 13.79 5.20 4.59
C MET A 78 12.50 5.39 5.40
N VAL A 79 11.83 6.53 5.27
CA VAL A 79 10.56 6.79 5.94
C VAL A 79 9.46 5.83 5.47
N ILE A 80 9.29 5.68 4.15
CA ILE A 80 8.29 4.78 3.56
C ILE A 80 8.56 3.32 3.95
N ALA A 81 9.81 2.87 3.86
CA ALA A 81 10.20 1.51 4.23
C ALA A 81 9.93 1.25 5.72
N THR A 82 10.27 2.20 6.59
CA THR A 82 9.99 2.09 8.04
C THR A 82 8.50 2.01 8.32
N ILE A 83 7.68 2.88 7.70
CA ILE A 83 6.22 2.85 7.86
C ILE A 83 5.66 1.51 7.38
N HIS A 84 6.10 1.03 6.22
CA HIS A 84 5.67 -0.26 5.68
C HIS A 84 6.00 -1.42 6.63
N SER A 85 7.24 -1.48 7.12
CA SER A 85 7.68 -2.49 8.08
C SER A 85 6.90 -2.44 9.40
N LEU A 86 6.60 -1.24 9.91
CA LEU A 86 5.82 -1.08 11.14
C LEU A 86 4.37 -1.56 10.96
N VAL A 87 3.73 -1.24 9.84
CA VAL A 87 2.37 -1.71 9.52
C VAL A 87 2.31 -3.23 9.42
N ASN A 88 3.30 -3.86 8.79
CA ASN A 88 3.35 -5.32 8.70
C ASN A 88 3.65 -5.96 10.06
N TYR A 89 4.62 -5.42 10.79
CA TYR A 89 5.01 -5.94 12.09
C TYR A 89 3.87 -5.85 13.11
N GLN A 90 3.16 -4.72 13.18
CA GLN A 90 2.04 -4.59 14.10
C GLN A 90 0.91 -5.59 13.75
N ALA A 91 0.65 -5.84 12.46
CA ALA A 91 -0.42 -6.73 12.03
C ALA A 91 -0.13 -8.16 12.48
N ILE A 92 1.10 -8.63 12.22
CA ILE A 92 1.57 -9.92 12.68
C ILE A 92 1.53 -10.01 14.21
N LEU A 93 2.03 -8.99 14.92
CA LEU A 93 2.06 -8.98 16.37
C LEU A 93 0.65 -9.06 16.98
N LEU A 94 -0.27 -8.22 16.52
CA LEU A 94 -1.64 -8.16 17.04
C LEU A 94 -2.42 -9.43 16.72
N MET A 95 -2.31 -9.95 15.50
CA MET A 95 -2.94 -11.23 15.13
C MET A 95 -2.34 -12.39 15.92
N ARG A 96 -1.04 -12.37 16.23
CA ARG A 96 -0.40 -13.41 17.04
C ARG A 96 -0.85 -13.39 18.50
N VAL A 97 -1.03 -12.20 19.09
CA VAL A 97 -1.40 -12.05 20.51
C VAL A 97 -2.89 -12.23 20.74
N PHE A 98 -3.73 -11.69 19.85
CA PHE A 98 -5.18 -11.61 20.06
C PHE A 98 -6.00 -12.45 19.07
N GLY A 99 -5.36 -13.13 18.12
CA GLY A 99 -6.03 -13.89 17.06
C GLY A 99 -6.83 -13.01 16.11
N LEU A 100 -7.79 -13.61 15.39
CA LEU A 100 -8.74 -12.91 14.52
C LEU A 100 -9.91 -12.27 15.29
N ASN A 101 -9.60 -11.60 16.41
CA ASN A 101 -10.57 -10.91 17.26
C ASN A 101 -10.66 -9.43 16.87
N LEU A 102 -11.80 -8.78 17.13
CA LEU A 102 -12.02 -7.35 16.88
C LEU A 102 -10.94 -6.46 17.49
N LEU A 103 -10.39 -6.84 18.64
CA LEU A 103 -9.29 -6.12 19.29
C LEU A 103 -7.99 -6.10 18.47
N ALA A 104 -7.76 -7.11 17.62
CA ALA A 104 -6.66 -7.12 16.64
C ALA A 104 -7.04 -6.41 15.35
N LEU A 105 -8.22 -6.73 14.81
CA LEU A 105 -8.64 -6.29 13.48
C LEU A 105 -8.83 -4.77 13.42
N ILE A 106 -9.47 -4.17 14.43
CA ILE A 106 -9.76 -2.72 14.43
C ILE A 106 -8.46 -1.89 14.35
N PRO A 107 -7.44 -2.07 15.22
CA PRO A 107 -6.20 -1.31 15.11
C PRO A 107 -5.44 -1.55 13.82
N VAL A 108 -5.39 -2.80 13.34
CA VAL A 108 -4.68 -3.16 12.09
C VAL A 108 -5.27 -2.41 10.90
N TYR A 109 -6.57 -2.58 10.66
CA TYR A 109 -7.22 -1.96 9.51
C TYR A 109 -7.34 -0.44 9.66
N SER A 110 -7.53 0.08 10.89
CA SER A 110 -7.52 1.53 11.13
C SER A 110 -6.16 2.15 10.78
N THR A 111 -5.05 1.51 11.16
CA THR A 111 -3.70 2.02 10.85
C THR A 111 -3.42 2.00 9.36
N ILE A 112 -3.73 0.90 8.66
CA ILE A 112 -3.56 0.79 7.21
C ILE A 112 -4.33 1.91 6.50
N THR A 113 -5.56 2.19 6.96
CA THR A 113 -6.42 3.25 6.43
C THR A 113 -5.81 4.64 6.64
N VAL A 114 -5.36 4.93 7.87
CA VAL A 114 -4.77 6.23 8.22
C VAL A 114 -3.48 6.48 7.45
N VAL A 115 -2.62 5.47 7.29
CA VAL A 115 -1.38 5.56 6.51
C VAL A 115 -1.69 5.87 5.05
N ASN A 116 -2.58 5.11 4.42
CA ASN A 116 -2.99 5.33 3.04
C ASN A 116 -3.62 6.71 2.82
N LEU A 117 -4.53 7.12 3.71
CA LEU A 117 -5.16 8.44 3.65
C LEU A 117 -4.15 9.57 3.80
N SER A 118 -3.20 9.44 4.72
CA SER A 118 -2.14 10.42 4.93
C SER A 118 -1.26 10.57 3.69
N MET A 119 -0.85 9.44 3.09
CA MET A 119 -0.08 9.44 1.84
C MET A 119 -0.88 10.03 0.68
N PHE A 120 -2.16 9.69 0.56
CA PHE A 120 -3.05 10.26 -0.44
C PHE A 120 -3.13 11.78 -0.31
N ILE A 121 -3.31 12.31 0.90
CA ILE A 121 -3.34 13.76 1.16
C ILE A 121 -2.02 14.42 0.75
N VAL A 122 -0.88 13.80 1.07
CA VAL A 122 0.44 14.32 0.68
C VAL A 122 0.62 14.30 -0.84
N CYS A 123 0.30 13.19 -1.50
CA CYS A 123 0.30 13.06 -2.95
C CYS A 123 -0.58 14.14 -3.59
N TRP A 124 -1.82 14.27 -3.13
CA TRP A 124 -2.76 15.25 -3.66
C TRP A 124 -2.23 16.69 -3.54
N ARG A 125 -1.75 17.07 -2.36
CA ARG A 125 -1.27 18.44 -2.12
C ARG A 125 0.05 18.77 -2.82
N ARG A 126 0.97 17.81 -2.93
CA ARG A 126 2.34 18.06 -3.43
C ARG A 126 2.52 17.72 -4.90
N MET A 127 1.78 16.72 -5.39
CA MET A 127 1.97 16.14 -6.71
C MET A 127 0.87 16.54 -7.69
N SER A 128 -0.33 16.95 -7.26
CA SER A 128 -1.37 17.37 -8.21
C SER A 128 -0.93 18.49 -9.17
N PRO A 129 -0.13 19.50 -8.79
CA PRO A 129 0.36 20.48 -9.75
C PRO A 129 1.38 19.88 -10.73
N TRP A 130 2.17 18.92 -10.26
CA TRP A 130 3.19 18.24 -11.05
C TRP A 130 2.58 17.26 -12.06
N LEU A 131 1.54 16.52 -11.66
CA LEU A 131 0.74 15.65 -12.54
C LEU A 131 -0.01 16.45 -13.60
N LYS A 132 -0.60 17.59 -13.24
CA LYS A 132 -1.27 18.49 -14.20
C LYS A 132 -0.27 19.03 -15.23
N ALA A 133 0.86 19.57 -14.78
CA ALA A 133 1.91 20.06 -15.67
C ALA A 133 2.42 18.98 -16.63
N ASP A 134 2.35 17.72 -16.22
CA ASP A 134 2.76 16.60 -17.05
C ASP A 134 1.74 16.23 -18.13
N MET A 135 0.46 16.09 -17.75
CA MET A 135 -0.64 15.77 -18.67
C MET A 135 -0.77 16.78 -19.82
N TYR A 136 -0.47 18.06 -19.57
CA TYR A 136 -0.49 19.12 -20.59
C TYR A 136 0.81 19.26 -21.39
N SER A 137 1.86 18.49 -21.07
CA SER A 137 3.13 18.51 -21.81
C SER A 137 3.26 17.43 -22.89
N THR A 138 2.29 16.52 -22.93
CA THR A 138 2.20 15.40 -23.89
C THR A 138 1.08 15.57 -24.93
N ALA A 139 0.43 16.74 -24.96
CA ALA A 139 -0.52 17.16 -26.01
C ALA A 139 0.17 18.15 -26.94
#